data_AF-A0A9E2BHB0-F1
#
_entry.id   AF-A0A9E2BHB0-F1
#
_cell.length_a   1.000
_cell.length_b   1.000
_cell.length_c   1.000
_cell.angle_alpha   90.00
_cell.angle_beta   90.00
_cell.angle_gamma   90.00
#
_symmetry.space_group_name_H-M   'P 1'
#
loop_
_entity.id
_entity.type
_entity.pdbx_description
1 polymer ?
#
loop_
_entity_poly.entity_id
_entity_poly.type
_entity_poly.pdbx_seq_one_letter_code
_entity_poly.pdbx_strand_id
1 'polypeptide(L)'
;MSLIRKTRGRPFCALFNLRAMLRGVDVRMRFDAAERRFRASSGRYTLNFRHEAQAYYACKRGIPRRLQLLGETYFLPQIEFRAGDLVVDCGANVGELKFWFVEQGVDIEYVGIEPSPLEFACLEENVAPDRAINCGLWDRDGELEFYVSSQMADSSLIEPPEYDEVIRVPTHRLDTLLAGRSIRLLKLEAEGAEPEAIAGCEKLLDRIDYISADLGFERGVGQTSTLAAVSNYLLPRGFEIVANGRKRLTVLYRNTRR
;
A
#
# COMPACT_ATOMS: atom_id res chain seq x y z
N MET A 1 -8.57 21.43 -11.54
CA MET A 1 -8.46 20.80 -10.19
C MET A 1 -9.67 21.20 -9.33
N SER A 2 -10.30 20.25 -8.64
CA SER A 2 -11.43 20.50 -7.72
C SER A 2 -11.07 21.52 -6.62
N LEU A 3 -11.94 22.49 -6.34
CA LEU A 3 -11.76 23.49 -5.27
C LEU A 3 -11.45 22.85 -3.91
N ILE A 4 -12.02 21.67 -3.64
CA ILE A 4 -11.79 20.88 -2.42
C ILE A 4 -10.29 20.61 -2.21
N ARG A 5 -9.55 20.27 -3.26
CA ARG A 5 -8.11 19.89 -3.16
C ARG A 5 -7.20 21.08 -2.81
N LYS A 6 -7.70 22.31 -2.93
CA LYS A 6 -6.98 23.54 -2.56
C LYS A 6 -7.20 23.94 -1.11
N THR A 7 -8.13 23.29 -0.41
CA THR A 7 -8.40 23.54 1.01
C THR A 7 -7.65 22.56 1.90
N ARG A 8 -7.52 22.89 3.19
CA ARG A 8 -6.81 22.09 4.20
C ARG A 8 -7.66 21.90 5.44
N GLY A 9 -7.39 20.85 6.22
CA GLY A 9 -8.02 20.61 7.53
C GLY A 9 -9.55 20.66 7.54
N ARG A 10 -10.14 21.48 8.43
CA ARG A 10 -11.61 21.59 8.60
C ARG A 10 -12.34 22.09 7.34
N PRO A 11 -11.90 23.17 6.65
CA PRO A 11 -12.47 23.57 5.35
C PRO A 11 -12.51 22.45 4.31
N PHE A 12 -11.46 21.64 4.22
CA PHE A 12 -11.43 20.47 3.34
C PHE A 12 -12.54 19.48 3.67
N CYS A 13 -12.71 19.14 4.95
CA CYS A 13 -13.75 18.22 5.40
C CYS A 13 -15.16 18.75 5.07
N ALA A 14 -15.40 20.04 5.29
CA ALA A 14 -16.69 20.67 5.00
C ALA A 14 -17.07 20.57 3.51
N LEU A 15 -16.14 20.94 2.62
CA LEU A 15 -16.38 20.87 1.17
C LEU A 15 -16.46 19.42 0.66
N PHE A 16 -15.65 18.50 1.21
CA PHE A 16 -15.75 17.08 0.91
C PHE A 16 -17.14 16.54 1.28
N ASN A 17 -17.62 16.82 2.50
CA ASN A 17 -18.89 16.32 3.01
C ASN A 17 -20.09 16.89 2.23
N LEU A 18 -20.04 18.18 1.87
CA LEU A 18 -21.05 18.79 1.01
C LEU A 18 -21.11 18.09 -0.35
N ARG A 19 -19.95 17.86 -0.99
CA ARG A 19 -19.89 17.14 -2.26
C ARG A 19 -20.38 15.70 -2.13
N ALA A 20 -20.01 15.00 -1.05
CA ALA A 20 -20.43 13.62 -0.80
C ALA A 20 -21.96 13.55 -0.68
N MET A 21 -22.56 14.47 0.08
CA MET A 21 -24.02 14.62 0.21
C MET A 21 -24.69 14.88 -1.16
N LEU A 22 -24.21 15.87 -1.92
CA LEU A 22 -24.76 16.22 -3.23
C LEU A 22 -24.67 15.09 -4.27
N ARG A 23 -23.74 14.15 -4.07
CA ARG A 23 -23.53 13.01 -4.99
C ARG A 23 -24.05 11.68 -4.43
N GLY A 24 -24.73 11.68 -3.29
CA GLY A 24 -25.21 10.45 -2.64
C GLY A 24 -24.09 9.48 -2.28
N VAL A 25 -22.88 9.97 -2.03
CA VAL A 25 -21.74 9.14 -1.61
C VAL A 25 -21.76 9.03 -0.08
N ASP A 26 -21.87 7.80 0.42
CA ASP A 26 -21.79 7.52 1.85
C ASP A 26 -20.34 7.62 2.35
N VAL A 27 -19.88 8.83 2.64
CA VAL A 27 -18.67 9.08 3.44
C VAL A 27 -18.83 10.37 4.22
N ARG A 28 -18.40 10.35 5.49
CA ARG A 28 -18.21 11.54 6.31
C ARG A 28 -16.74 11.69 6.69
N MET A 29 -16.17 12.83 6.33
CA MET A 29 -14.80 13.22 6.65
C MET A 29 -14.79 14.16 7.87
N ARG A 30 -13.91 13.91 8.83
CA ARG A 30 -13.61 14.78 9.97
C ARG A 30 -12.11 15.03 10.04
N PHE A 31 -11.73 16.17 10.60
CA PHE A 31 -10.33 16.52 10.85
C PHE A 31 -10.09 16.57 12.35
N ASP A 32 -9.15 15.74 12.82
CA ASP A 32 -8.59 15.83 14.15
C ASP A 32 -7.44 16.85 14.13
N ALA A 33 -7.59 17.93 14.88
CA ALA A 33 -6.60 19.00 14.91
C ALA A 33 -5.41 18.70 15.84
N ALA A 34 -5.60 17.88 16.88
CA ALA A 34 -4.53 17.50 17.80
C ALA A 34 -3.53 16.59 17.09
N GLU A 35 -4.08 15.58 16.41
CA GLU A 35 -3.30 14.56 15.71
C GLU A 35 -2.95 14.96 14.26
N ARG A 36 -3.61 16.02 13.74
CA ARG A 36 -3.52 16.47 12.34
C ARG A 36 -3.80 15.32 11.36
N ARG A 37 -4.89 14.60 11.59
CA ARG A 37 -5.35 13.45 10.78
C ARG A 37 -6.77 13.64 10.30
N PHE A 38 -7.09 12.97 9.19
CA PHE A 38 -8.42 12.92 8.62
C PHE A 38 -9.06 11.58 8.94
N ARG A 39 -10.29 11.59 9.43
CA ARG A 39 -11.07 10.38 9.68
C ARG A 39 -12.22 10.32 8.70
N ALA A 40 -12.23 9.30 7.85
CA ALA A 40 -13.33 8.97 6.96
C ALA A 40 -14.18 7.85 7.56
N SER A 41 -15.49 8.05 7.65
CA SER A 41 -16.44 7.04 8.10
C SER A 41 -17.49 6.76 7.02
N SER A 42 -17.78 5.48 6.77
CA SER A 42 -18.82 5.00 5.83
C SER A 42 -19.36 3.67 6.35
N GLY A 43 -20.65 3.62 6.70
CA GLY A 43 -21.24 2.45 7.34
C GLY A 43 -20.40 1.94 8.53
N ARG A 44 -19.85 0.72 8.39
CA ARG A 44 -18.98 0.06 9.38
C ARG A 44 -17.50 0.47 9.31
N TYR A 45 -17.09 1.18 8.27
CA TYR A 45 -15.70 1.54 8.03
C TYR A 45 -15.33 2.84 8.71
N THR A 46 -14.17 2.84 9.36
CA THR A 46 -13.47 4.05 9.79
C THR A 46 -12.02 3.93 9.35
N LEU A 47 -11.56 4.90 8.56
CA LEU A 47 -10.19 5.00 8.06
C LEU A 47 -9.59 6.34 8.46
N ASN A 48 -8.42 6.31 9.07
CA ASN A 48 -7.59 7.47 9.32
C ASN A 48 -6.62 7.69 8.14
N PHE A 49 -6.41 8.95 7.77
CA PHE A 49 -5.49 9.37 6.72
C PHE A 49 -4.64 10.54 7.21
N ARG A 50 -3.40 10.60 6.74
CA ARG A 50 -2.53 11.74 7.02
C ARG A 50 -2.85 12.95 6.14
N HIS A 51 -3.02 12.72 4.84
CA HIS A 51 -3.08 13.78 3.83
C HIS A 51 -4.46 13.96 3.21
N GLU A 52 -4.86 15.21 2.95
CA GLU A 52 -6.16 15.54 2.32
C GLU A 52 -6.31 14.94 0.93
N ALA A 53 -5.26 15.02 0.12
CA ALA A 53 -5.31 14.56 -1.27
C ALA A 53 -5.53 13.05 -1.31
N GLN A 54 -4.79 12.28 -0.52
CA GLN A 54 -5.00 10.85 -0.34
C GLN A 54 -6.42 10.54 0.15
N ALA A 55 -6.86 11.15 1.27
CA ALA A 55 -8.20 10.96 1.82
C ALA A 55 -9.30 11.27 0.78
N TYR A 56 -9.12 12.32 0.00
CA TYR A 56 -10.00 12.68 -1.10
C TYR A 56 -10.02 11.60 -2.19
N TYR A 57 -8.86 11.13 -2.66
CA TYR A 57 -8.79 10.15 -3.74
C TYR A 57 -9.40 8.81 -3.33
N ALA A 58 -9.08 8.33 -2.13
CA ALA A 58 -9.66 7.15 -1.54
C ALA A 58 -11.19 7.28 -1.41
N CYS A 59 -11.68 8.39 -0.84
CA CYS A 59 -13.06 8.43 -0.40
C CYS A 59 -14.04 9.13 -1.36
N LYS A 60 -13.59 9.85 -2.41
CA LYS A 60 -14.47 10.67 -3.29
C LYS A 60 -15.60 9.90 -4.00
N ARG A 61 -15.49 8.57 -4.08
CA ARG A 61 -16.46 7.65 -4.71
C ARG A 61 -17.04 6.63 -3.72
N GLY A 62 -16.78 6.80 -2.42
CA GLY A 62 -17.16 5.84 -1.39
C GLY A 62 -16.05 4.85 -1.08
N ILE A 63 -15.94 4.44 0.19
CA ILE A 63 -14.96 3.44 0.64
C ILE A 63 -15.16 2.10 -0.09
N PRO A 64 -16.38 1.53 -0.22
CA PRO A 64 -16.55 0.26 -0.94
C PRO A 64 -16.01 0.28 -2.38
N ARG A 65 -16.21 1.38 -3.11
CA ARG A 65 -15.66 1.51 -4.47
C ARG A 65 -14.14 1.58 -4.48
N ARG A 66 -13.51 2.19 -3.47
CA ARG A 66 -12.05 2.21 -3.32
C ARG A 66 -11.50 0.81 -3.06
N LEU A 67 -12.12 0.06 -2.15
CA LEU A 67 -11.73 -1.32 -1.85
C LEU A 67 -11.85 -2.20 -3.09
N GLN A 68 -12.96 -2.11 -3.83
CA GLN A 68 -13.13 -2.83 -5.08
C GLN A 68 -12.01 -2.50 -6.10
N LEU A 69 -11.70 -1.21 -6.28
CA LEU A 69 -10.63 -0.79 -7.19
C LEU A 69 -9.26 -1.29 -6.75
N LEU A 70 -8.97 -1.30 -5.45
CA LEU A 70 -7.74 -1.88 -4.90
C LEU A 70 -7.66 -3.38 -5.21
N GLY A 71 -8.73 -4.12 -4.93
CA GLY A 71 -8.80 -5.54 -5.26
C GLY A 71 -8.59 -5.83 -6.74
N GLU A 72 -9.21 -5.03 -7.63
CA GLU A 72 -9.01 -5.11 -9.08
C GLU A 72 -7.56 -4.78 -9.48
N THR A 73 -6.93 -3.76 -8.87
CA THR A 73 -5.55 -3.35 -9.16
C THR A 73 -4.53 -4.41 -8.80
N TYR A 74 -4.65 -5.04 -7.62
CA TYR A 74 -3.71 -6.08 -7.15
C TYR A 74 -4.22 -7.51 -7.37
N PHE A 75 -5.17 -7.68 -8.28
CA PHE A 75 -5.70 -8.98 -8.70
C PHE A 75 -6.21 -9.89 -7.56
N LEU A 76 -6.65 -9.31 -6.44
CA LEU A 76 -7.09 -10.08 -5.28
C LEU A 76 -8.23 -11.07 -5.62
N PRO A 77 -9.24 -10.73 -6.46
CA PRO A 77 -10.26 -11.70 -6.87
C PRO A 77 -9.76 -12.93 -7.64
N GLN A 78 -8.51 -12.94 -8.11
CA GLN A 78 -7.92 -14.07 -8.84
C GLN A 78 -7.16 -15.03 -7.91
N ILE A 79 -7.03 -14.67 -6.63
CA ILE A 79 -6.37 -15.48 -5.62
C ILE A 79 -7.45 -16.06 -4.71
N GLU A 80 -7.44 -17.37 -4.52
CA GLU A 80 -8.28 -18.01 -3.50
C GLU A 80 -7.67 -17.71 -2.13
N PHE A 81 -8.40 -17.01 -1.26
CA PHE A 81 -7.98 -16.76 0.12
C PHE A 81 -8.80 -17.61 1.09
N ARG A 82 -8.14 -18.11 2.13
CA ARG A 82 -8.73 -18.91 3.20
C ARG A 82 -8.49 -18.25 4.55
N ALA A 83 -9.29 -18.63 5.53
CA ALA A 83 -9.11 -18.15 6.89
C ALA A 83 -7.71 -18.53 7.41
N GLY A 84 -7.00 -17.58 8.01
CA GLY A 84 -5.64 -17.73 8.51
C GLY A 84 -4.53 -17.59 7.46
N ASP A 85 -4.86 -17.32 6.19
CA ASP A 85 -3.85 -16.98 5.19
C ASP A 85 -3.12 -15.69 5.58
N LEU A 86 -1.79 -15.68 5.45
CA LEU A 86 -0.97 -14.49 5.71
C LEU A 86 -0.88 -13.61 4.45
N VAL A 87 -1.30 -12.35 4.59
CA VAL A 87 -1.13 -11.29 3.59
C VAL A 87 -0.13 -10.26 4.11
N VAL A 88 0.90 -10.02 3.32
CA VAL A 88 1.92 -9.00 3.58
C VAL A 88 1.72 -7.85 2.60
N ASP A 89 1.46 -6.67 3.12
CA ASP A 89 1.28 -5.43 2.36
C ASP A 89 2.54 -4.56 2.49
N CYS A 90 3.41 -4.59 1.48
CA CYS A 90 4.56 -3.70 1.36
C CYS A 90 4.13 -2.38 0.72
N GLY A 91 4.50 -1.27 1.37
CA GLY A 91 3.93 0.04 1.06
C GLY A 91 2.45 0.08 1.42
N ALA A 92 2.14 -0.40 2.63
CA ALA A 92 0.76 -0.50 3.11
C ALA A 92 0.08 0.86 3.21
N ASN A 93 0.85 1.94 3.26
CA ASN A 93 0.35 3.27 3.45
C ASN A 93 -0.53 3.34 4.70
N VAL A 94 -1.83 3.63 4.57
CA VAL A 94 -2.77 3.64 5.70
C VAL A 94 -3.56 2.33 5.87
N GLY A 95 -3.19 1.27 5.15
CA GLY A 95 -3.73 -0.09 5.32
C GLY A 95 -5.05 -0.37 4.62
N GLU A 96 -5.37 0.38 3.57
CA GLU A 96 -6.65 0.23 2.86
C GLU A 96 -6.89 -1.19 2.31
N LEU A 97 -5.82 -1.90 1.91
CA LEU A 97 -5.90 -3.24 1.32
C LEU A 97 -6.58 -4.25 2.27
N LYS A 98 -6.29 -4.19 3.58
CA LYS A 98 -6.90 -5.05 4.61
C LYS A 98 -8.42 -5.06 4.51
N PHE A 99 -9.02 -3.89 4.29
CA PHE A 99 -10.47 -3.74 4.31
C PHE A 99 -11.16 -4.40 3.10
N TRP A 100 -10.43 -4.69 2.02
CA TRP A 100 -10.97 -5.53 0.95
C TRP A 100 -11.31 -6.93 1.47
N PHE A 101 -10.42 -7.54 2.27
CA PHE A 101 -10.64 -8.86 2.87
C PHE A 101 -11.81 -8.85 3.87
N VAL A 102 -11.92 -7.78 4.67
CA VAL A 102 -13.05 -7.55 5.57
C VAL A 102 -14.37 -7.48 4.79
N GLU A 103 -14.39 -6.78 3.65
CA GLU A 103 -15.57 -6.70 2.79
C GLU A 103 -15.92 -8.06 2.18
N GLN A 104 -14.93 -8.89 1.83
CA GLN A 104 -15.15 -10.25 1.35
C GLN A 104 -15.52 -11.25 2.46
N GLY A 105 -15.43 -10.86 3.73
CA GLY A 105 -15.67 -11.75 4.87
C GLY A 105 -14.61 -12.84 5.04
N VAL A 106 -13.37 -12.58 4.59
CA VAL A 106 -12.25 -13.52 4.73
C VAL A 106 -11.36 -13.06 5.89
N ASP A 107 -11.22 -13.94 6.88
CA ASP A 107 -10.42 -13.70 8.10
C ASP A 107 -8.95 -14.07 7.86
N ILE A 108 -8.15 -13.12 7.36
CA ILE A 108 -6.73 -13.29 7.08
C ILE A 108 -5.85 -12.86 8.26
N GLU A 109 -4.61 -13.33 8.31
CA GLU A 109 -3.56 -12.65 9.08
C GLU A 109 -2.98 -11.53 8.22
N TYR A 110 -3.00 -10.30 8.70
CA TYR A 110 -2.50 -9.14 7.97
C TYR A 110 -1.20 -8.58 8.58
N VAL A 111 -0.22 -8.28 7.73
CA VAL A 111 0.99 -7.54 8.11
C VAL A 111 1.17 -6.36 7.17
N GLY A 112 0.98 -5.14 7.68
CA GLY A 112 1.24 -3.91 6.94
C GLY A 112 2.63 -3.37 7.21
N ILE A 113 3.37 -3.02 6.16
CA ILE A 113 4.72 -2.48 6.26
C ILE A 113 4.77 -1.12 5.56
N GLU A 114 5.10 -0.07 6.30
CA GLU A 114 5.10 1.32 5.81
C GLU A 114 6.33 2.07 6.34
N PRO A 115 7.23 2.57 5.47
CA PRO A 115 8.41 3.33 5.90
C PRO A 115 8.07 4.71 6.47
N SER A 116 7.05 5.40 5.96
CA SER A 116 6.74 6.75 6.39
C SER A 116 6.12 6.76 7.80
N PRO A 117 6.71 7.47 8.78
CA PRO A 117 6.17 7.50 10.15
C PRO A 117 4.75 8.08 10.24
N LEU A 118 4.39 9.00 9.35
CA LEU A 118 3.09 9.68 9.39
C LEU A 118 1.96 8.80 8.86
N GLU A 119 2.19 8.10 7.75
CA GLU A 119 1.29 7.09 7.20
C GLU A 119 1.21 5.89 8.14
N PHE A 120 2.35 5.45 8.69
CA PHE A 120 2.42 4.36 9.66
C PHE A 120 1.54 4.62 10.90
N ALA A 121 1.53 5.83 11.44
CA ALA A 121 0.66 6.17 12.57
C ALA A 121 -0.85 6.06 12.22
N CYS A 122 -1.22 6.20 10.94
CA CYS A 122 -2.58 5.91 10.48
C CYS A 122 -2.80 4.42 10.24
N LEU A 123 -1.81 3.74 9.66
CA LEU A 123 -1.80 2.29 9.43
C LEU A 123 -2.08 1.53 10.72
N GLU A 124 -1.29 1.79 11.77
CA GLU A 124 -1.35 1.09 13.05
C GLU A 124 -2.77 1.13 13.65
N GLU A 125 -3.42 2.31 13.64
CA GLU A 125 -4.80 2.43 14.12
C GLU A 125 -5.82 1.75 13.19
N ASN A 126 -5.63 1.87 11.87
CA ASN A 126 -6.60 1.35 10.91
C ASN A 126 -6.60 -0.18 10.86
N VAL A 127 -5.44 -0.81 11.03
CA VAL A 127 -5.30 -2.26 10.89
C VAL A 127 -5.33 -2.99 12.23
N ALA A 128 -5.38 -2.29 13.36
CA ALA A 128 -5.54 -2.93 14.67
C ALA A 128 -6.68 -3.97 14.68
N PRO A 129 -6.50 -5.14 15.32
CA PRO A 129 -5.33 -5.56 16.11
C PRO A 129 -4.19 -6.20 15.29
N ASP A 130 -4.25 -6.17 13.95
CA ASP A 130 -3.21 -6.76 13.10
C ASP A 130 -1.88 -6.02 13.22
N ARG A 131 -0.81 -6.68 12.75
CA ARG A 131 0.55 -6.17 12.88
C ARG A 131 0.82 -5.09 11.84
N ALA A 132 1.30 -3.93 12.30
CA ALA A 132 1.93 -2.91 11.46
C ALA A 132 3.42 -2.81 11.80
N ILE A 133 4.28 -2.56 10.81
CA ILE A 133 5.73 -2.40 11.00
C ILE A 133 6.21 -1.12 10.29
N ASN A 134 6.85 -0.22 11.05
CA ASN A 134 7.38 1.03 10.51
C ASN A 134 8.80 0.84 9.96
N CYS A 135 8.92 0.34 8.73
CA CYS A 135 10.21 0.20 8.05
C CYS A 135 10.04 0.14 6.54
N GLY A 136 11.12 0.40 5.81
CA GLY A 136 11.22 0.07 4.39
C GLY A 136 11.64 -1.40 4.18
N LEU A 137 11.06 -2.08 3.20
CA LEU A 137 11.61 -3.37 2.76
C LEU A 137 12.80 -3.15 1.84
N TRP A 138 13.88 -3.89 2.08
CA TRP A 138 15.14 -3.73 1.36
C TRP A 138 15.97 -5.01 1.33
N ASP A 139 17.13 -4.98 0.67
CA ASP A 139 18.03 -6.13 0.50
C ASP A 139 18.87 -6.45 1.77
N ARG A 140 18.90 -5.55 2.74
CA ARG A 140 19.66 -5.65 4.00
C ARG A 140 19.00 -4.86 5.11
N ASP A 141 19.26 -5.29 6.34
CA ASP A 141 18.86 -4.56 7.53
C ASP A 141 19.74 -3.31 7.70
N GLY A 142 19.15 -2.19 8.10
CA GLY A 142 19.88 -0.94 8.29
C GLY A 142 18.97 0.27 8.35
N GLU A 143 19.47 1.38 7.86
CA GLU A 143 18.73 2.64 7.73
C GLU A 143 19.11 3.31 6.41
N LEU A 144 18.13 3.82 5.68
CA LEU A 144 18.32 4.54 4.43
C LEU A 144 17.68 5.93 4.49
N GLU A 145 18.12 6.79 3.57
CA GLU A 145 17.39 8.01 3.26
C GLU A 145 16.03 7.65 2.66
N PHE A 146 15.02 8.41 3.04
CA PHE A 146 13.65 8.30 2.57
C PHE A 146 13.17 9.68 2.17
N TYR A 147 12.84 9.81 0.89
CA TYR A 147 12.46 11.04 0.24
C TYR A 147 10.94 11.19 0.34
N VAL A 148 10.48 12.09 1.20
CA VAL A 148 9.07 12.24 1.54
C VAL A 148 8.38 13.17 0.55
N SER A 149 7.24 12.73 -0.01
CA SER A 149 6.35 13.53 -0.85
C SER A 149 4.97 13.70 -0.19
N SER A 150 4.75 14.87 0.39
CA SER A 150 3.76 15.13 1.43
C SER A 150 2.33 15.36 0.92
N GLN A 151 1.84 14.67 -0.11
CA GLN A 151 0.42 14.79 -0.53
C GLN A 151 -0.15 13.57 -1.27
N MET A 152 0.64 12.93 -2.11
CA MET A 152 0.16 11.94 -3.10
C MET A 152 0.56 10.49 -2.77
N ALA A 153 1.31 10.28 -1.67
CA ALA A 153 1.90 8.99 -1.29
C ALA A 153 3.06 8.51 -2.18
N ASP A 154 3.78 9.44 -2.83
CA ASP A 154 4.87 9.13 -3.75
C ASP A 154 6.25 9.13 -3.05
N SER A 155 6.29 8.76 -1.76
CA SER A 155 7.53 8.79 -0.95
C SER A 155 8.36 7.52 -1.20
N SER A 156 9.67 7.65 -1.40
CA SER A 156 10.51 6.52 -1.84
C SER A 156 11.84 6.40 -1.10
N LEU A 157 12.41 5.19 -1.08
CA LEU A 157 13.79 4.91 -0.67
C LEU A 157 14.81 5.20 -1.78
N ILE A 158 14.33 5.38 -3.02
CA ILE A 158 15.14 5.79 -4.16
C ILE A 158 14.79 7.24 -4.49
N GLU A 159 15.80 8.11 -4.64
CA GLU A 159 15.60 9.55 -4.87
C GLU A 159 14.67 9.83 -6.09
N PRO A 160 13.45 10.34 -5.87
CA PRO A 160 12.51 10.71 -6.93
C PRO A 160 12.84 12.09 -7.50
N PRO A 161 12.25 12.50 -8.64
CA PRO A 161 12.50 13.82 -9.23
C PRO A 161 12.02 14.99 -8.36
N GLU A 162 10.99 14.78 -7.53
CA GLU A 162 10.42 15.79 -6.64
C GLU A 162 10.18 15.17 -5.25
N TYR A 163 10.59 15.87 -4.20
CA TYR A 163 10.33 15.53 -2.80
C TYR A 163 10.34 16.80 -1.95
N ASP A 164 9.70 16.74 -0.78
CA ASP A 164 9.57 17.87 0.15
C ASP A 164 10.66 17.86 1.23
N GLU A 165 11.02 16.67 1.73
CA GLU A 165 12.03 16.48 2.77
C GLU A 165 12.71 15.11 2.65
N VAL A 166 13.87 14.98 3.31
CA VAL A 166 14.59 13.71 3.43
C VAL A 166 14.68 13.35 4.91
N ILE A 167 14.21 12.16 5.26
CA ILE A 167 14.34 11.59 6.60
C ILE A 167 15.14 10.29 6.53
N ARG A 168 15.54 9.74 7.67
CA ARG A 168 16.11 8.38 7.74
C ARG A 168 15.08 7.44 8.34
N VAL A 169 14.90 6.29 7.71
CA VAL A 169 13.97 5.24 8.16
C VAL A 169 14.71 3.92 8.29
N PRO A 170 14.31 3.05 9.24
CA PRO A 170 14.84 1.70 9.32
C PRO A 170 14.42 0.92 8.07
N THR A 171 15.32 0.06 7.60
CA THR A 171 15.06 -0.88 6.52
C THR A 171 15.32 -2.30 6.98
N HIS A 172 14.52 -3.23 6.49
CA HIS A 172 14.63 -4.63 6.85
C HIS A 172 14.45 -5.55 5.65
N ARG A 173 15.14 -6.69 5.70
CA ARG A 173 14.82 -7.83 4.84
C ARG A 173 13.51 -8.45 5.28
N LEU A 174 12.63 -8.79 4.33
CA LEU A 174 11.42 -9.54 4.66
C LEU A 174 11.76 -10.92 5.25
N ASP A 175 12.86 -11.53 4.78
CA ASP A 175 13.44 -12.75 5.34
C ASP A 175 13.63 -12.67 6.87
N THR A 176 14.05 -11.51 7.38
CA THR A 176 14.26 -11.29 8.81
C THR A 176 12.92 -11.10 9.54
N LEU A 177 12.02 -10.29 8.98
CA LEU A 177 10.76 -9.91 9.63
C LEU A 177 9.76 -11.08 9.79
N LEU A 178 9.76 -12.01 8.82
CA LEU A 178 8.77 -13.10 8.71
C LEU A 178 9.44 -14.46 8.50
N ALA A 179 10.62 -14.67 9.10
CA ALA A 179 11.39 -15.90 8.98
C ALA A 179 10.53 -17.17 9.15
N GLY A 180 10.56 -18.05 8.16
CA GLY A 180 9.88 -19.36 8.20
C GLY A 180 8.36 -19.34 7.99
N ARG A 181 7.73 -18.16 7.87
CA ARG A 181 6.28 -18.04 7.61
C ARG A 181 5.97 -18.41 6.15
N SER A 182 4.76 -18.93 5.92
CA SER A 182 4.18 -19.05 4.58
C SER A 182 3.29 -17.85 4.32
N ILE A 183 3.46 -17.22 3.16
CA ILE A 183 2.77 -16.00 2.77
C ILE A 183 1.86 -16.34 1.59
N ARG A 184 0.56 -16.13 1.75
CA ARG A 184 -0.40 -16.34 0.66
C ARG A 184 -0.24 -15.27 -0.41
N LEU A 185 -0.09 -14.02 0.00
CA LEU A 185 0.12 -12.89 -0.89
C LEU A 185 1.15 -11.92 -0.29
N LEU A 186 2.19 -11.62 -1.08
CA LEU A 186 2.99 -10.42 -0.92
C LEU A 186 2.50 -9.38 -1.93
N LYS A 187 1.80 -8.33 -1.45
CA LYS A 187 1.57 -7.14 -2.25
C LYS A 187 2.82 -6.26 -2.16
N LEU A 188 3.39 -5.93 -3.31
CA LEU A 188 4.66 -5.22 -3.42
C LEU A 188 4.45 -3.88 -4.12
N GLU A 189 4.62 -2.79 -3.38
CA GLU A 189 4.58 -1.43 -3.88
C GLU A 189 5.59 -0.66 -3.02
N ALA A 190 6.76 -0.38 -3.57
CA ALA A 190 7.88 0.17 -2.83
C ALA A 190 8.41 1.46 -3.48
N GLU A 191 7.58 2.09 -4.32
CA GLU A 191 7.85 3.35 -5.02
C GLU A 191 9.20 3.28 -5.78
N GLY A 192 9.42 2.16 -6.46
CA GLY A 192 10.60 1.90 -7.29
C GLY A 192 11.68 1.05 -6.63
N ALA A 193 11.54 0.71 -5.34
CA ALA A 193 12.45 -0.17 -4.60
C ALA A 193 12.08 -1.66 -4.69
N GLU A 194 11.16 -2.04 -5.59
CA GLU A 194 10.69 -3.42 -5.73
C GLU A 194 11.83 -4.44 -5.93
N PRO A 195 12.87 -4.17 -6.75
CA PRO A 195 13.98 -5.11 -6.92
C PRO A 195 14.71 -5.42 -5.61
N GLU A 196 14.99 -4.40 -4.79
CA GLU A 196 15.70 -4.54 -3.52
C GLU A 196 14.82 -5.19 -2.45
N ALA A 197 13.55 -4.82 -2.38
CA ALA A 197 12.58 -5.47 -1.50
C ALA A 197 12.47 -6.98 -1.81
N ILE A 198 12.40 -7.36 -3.10
CA ILE A 198 12.37 -8.77 -3.53
C ILE A 198 13.68 -9.48 -3.25
N ALA A 199 14.83 -8.83 -3.44
CA ALA A 199 16.13 -9.41 -3.05
C ALA A 199 16.21 -9.69 -1.53
N GLY A 200 15.54 -8.87 -0.72
CA GLY A 200 15.35 -9.10 0.72
C GLY A 200 14.42 -10.25 1.09
N CYS A 201 13.74 -10.87 0.12
CA CYS A 201 12.81 -11.99 0.29
C CYS A 201 13.40 -13.35 -0.14
N GLU A 202 14.68 -13.41 -0.51
CA GLU A 202 15.30 -14.58 -1.18
C GLU A 202 15.01 -15.92 -0.48
N LYS A 203 15.08 -15.97 0.85
CA LYS A 203 14.85 -17.22 1.63
C LYS A 203 13.36 -17.55 1.79
N LEU A 204 12.49 -16.57 1.61
CA LEU A 204 11.04 -16.71 1.70
C LEU A 204 10.36 -16.96 0.35
N LEU A 205 11.01 -16.75 -0.79
CA LEU A 205 10.37 -16.88 -2.12
C LEU A 205 9.62 -18.21 -2.31
N ASP A 206 10.23 -19.33 -1.91
CA ASP A 206 9.61 -20.66 -1.98
C ASP A 206 8.43 -20.86 -1.03
N ARG A 207 8.15 -19.88 -0.16
CA ARG A 207 7.06 -19.85 0.80
C ARG A 207 6.02 -18.77 0.49
N ILE A 208 6.21 -18.01 -0.58
CA ILE A 208 5.25 -17.03 -1.08
C ILE A 208 4.47 -17.68 -2.22
N ASP A 209 3.15 -17.77 -2.09
CA ASP A 209 2.29 -18.37 -3.13
C ASP A 209 2.06 -17.37 -4.28
N TYR A 210 1.75 -16.11 -3.95
CA TYR A 210 1.51 -15.04 -4.92
C TYR A 210 2.28 -13.78 -4.57
N ILE A 211 2.76 -13.09 -5.60
CA ILE A 211 3.31 -11.73 -5.50
C ILE A 211 2.49 -10.85 -6.44
N SER A 212 1.81 -9.83 -5.90
CA SER A 212 1.18 -8.80 -6.74
C SER A 212 1.99 -7.53 -6.61
N ALA A 213 2.77 -7.20 -7.64
CA ALA A 213 3.70 -6.09 -7.61
C ALA A 213 3.22 -4.93 -8.48
N ASP A 214 3.22 -3.70 -7.95
CA ASP A 214 3.21 -2.52 -8.81
C ASP A 214 4.61 -2.26 -9.33
N LEU A 215 4.75 -2.20 -10.66
CA LEU A 215 6.02 -2.12 -11.37
C LEU A 215 6.01 -0.89 -12.29
N GLY A 216 5.31 0.16 -11.84
CA GLY A 216 5.12 1.43 -12.51
C GLY A 216 6.41 2.20 -12.77
N PHE A 217 6.27 3.35 -13.43
CA PHE A 217 7.38 4.24 -13.80
C PHE A 217 7.70 5.19 -12.62
N GLU A 218 8.16 4.62 -11.52
CA GLU A 218 8.35 5.30 -10.24
C GLU A 218 9.81 5.27 -9.75
N ARG A 219 10.66 4.40 -10.34
CA ARG A 219 12.02 4.24 -9.86
C ARG A 219 12.92 5.42 -10.22
N GLY A 220 13.21 6.19 -9.19
CA GLY A 220 14.21 7.25 -9.12
C GLY A 220 13.92 8.45 -10.02
N VAL A 221 14.88 9.36 -10.13
CA VAL A 221 14.81 10.57 -10.98
C VAL A 221 14.41 10.26 -12.43
N GLY A 222 14.85 9.12 -12.97
CA GLY A 222 14.52 8.69 -14.32
C GLY A 222 13.12 8.12 -14.49
N GLN A 223 12.35 7.96 -13.42
CA GLN A 223 11.00 7.38 -13.39
C GLN A 223 10.93 6.09 -14.21
N THR A 224 11.87 5.18 -13.97
CA THR A 224 11.96 3.92 -14.73
C THR A 224 11.04 2.86 -14.15
N SER A 225 10.64 1.89 -14.98
CA SER A 225 9.87 0.74 -14.53
C SER A 225 10.76 -0.35 -13.92
N THR A 226 10.30 -0.96 -12.82
CA THR A 226 10.96 -2.10 -12.19
C THR A 226 10.54 -3.45 -12.78
N LEU A 227 9.67 -3.45 -13.79
CA LEU A 227 9.12 -4.67 -14.42
C LEU A 227 10.20 -5.64 -14.87
N ALA A 228 11.19 -5.16 -15.61
CA ALA A 228 12.25 -6.01 -16.15
C ALA A 228 13.11 -6.62 -15.03
N ALA A 229 13.50 -5.81 -14.04
CA ALA A 229 14.33 -6.26 -12.91
C ALA A 229 13.60 -7.31 -12.06
N VAL A 230 12.35 -7.03 -11.68
CA VAL A 230 11.54 -7.96 -10.86
C VAL A 230 11.21 -9.24 -11.63
N SER A 231 10.78 -9.13 -12.89
CA SER A 231 10.43 -10.32 -13.69
C SER A 231 11.63 -11.21 -13.96
N ASN A 232 12.78 -10.63 -14.33
CA ASN A 232 14.01 -11.40 -14.56
C ASN A 232 14.53 -12.07 -13.29
N TYR A 233 14.17 -11.54 -12.11
CA TYR A 233 14.52 -12.16 -10.84
C TYR A 233 13.57 -13.30 -10.47
N LEU A 234 12.25 -13.09 -10.61
CA LEU A 234 11.22 -14.04 -10.17
C LEU A 234 11.03 -15.23 -11.12
N LEU A 235 11.02 -15.00 -12.44
CA LEU A 235 10.71 -16.05 -13.42
C LEU A 235 11.67 -17.27 -13.33
N PRO A 236 13.01 -17.10 -13.28
CA PRO A 236 13.91 -18.24 -13.12
C PRO A 236 13.80 -18.93 -11.76
N ARG A 237 13.14 -18.31 -10.79
CA ARG A 237 12.95 -18.83 -9.42
C ARG A 237 11.62 -19.56 -9.23
N GLY A 238 10.95 -19.92 -10.33
CA GLY A 238 9.73 -20.73 -10.28
C GLY A 238 8.45 -19.92 -10.15
N PHE A 239 8.49 -18.62 -10.41
CA PHE A 239 7.27 -17.82 -10.59
C PHE A 239 6.88 -17.74 -12.06
N GLU A 240 5.59 -17.63 -12.31
CA GLU A 240 5.03 -17.29 -13.63
C GLU A 240 4.17 -16.03 -13.52
N ILE A 241 4.00 -15.31 -14.63
CA ILE A 241 3.06 -14.19 -14.71
C ILE A 241 1.67 -14.74 -15.01
N VAL A 242 0.71 -14.44 -14.13
CA VAL A 242 -0.69 -14.86 -14.27
C VAL A 242 -1.55 -13.75 -14.87
N ALA A 243 -1.30 -12.50 -14.47
CA ALA A 243 -2.06 -11.35 -14.94
C ALA A 243 -1.20 -10.10 -14.98
N ASN A 244 -1.56 -9.14 -15.83
CA ASN A 244 -0.99 -7.80 -15.86
C ASN A 244 -2.07 -6.72 -15.98
N GLY A 245 -1.75 -5.55 -15.42
CA GLY A 245 -2.66 -4.42 -15.34
C GLY A 245 -2.59 -3.58 -16.61
N ARG A 246 -3.75 -3.17 -17.12
CA ARG A 246 -3.82 -2.31 -18.32
C ARG A 246 -3.67 -0.82 -18.02
N LYS A 247 -4.06 -0.39 -16.82
CA LYS A 247 -4.09 1.04 -16.40
C LYS A 247 -2.92 1.41 -15.50
N ARG A 248 -2.58 0.50 -14.60
CA ARG A 248 -1.43 0.56 -13.71
C ARG A 248 -0.58 -0.66 -14.04
N LEU A 249 0.75 -0.52 -14.05
CA LEU A 249 1.66 -1.61 -14.41
C LEU A 249 1.84 -2.58 -13.24
N THR A 250 0.71 -3.10 -12.75
CA THR A 250 0.68 -4.11 -11.71
C THR A 250 0.74 -5.48 -12.35
N VAL A 251 1.53 -6.39 -11.81
CA VAL A 251 1.69 -7.76 -12.32
C VAL A 251 1.46 -8.75 -11.18
N LEU A 252 0.63 -9.75 -11.45
CA LEU A 252 0.42 -10.89 -10.56
C LEU A 252 1.36 -12.02 -10.99
N TYR A 253 2.21 -12.44 -10.05
CA TYR A 253 3.04 -13.62 -10.16
C TYR A 253 2.50 -14.73 -9.27
N ARG A 254 2.57 -15.97 -9.76
CA ARG A 254 2.24 -17.18 -8.98
C ARG A 254 3.47 -18.07 -8.87
N ASN A 255 3.72 -18.59 -7.68
CA ASN A 255 4.73 -19.61 -7.46
C ASN A 255 4.23 -20.96 -8.00
N THR A 256 4.91 -21.50 -8.99
CA THR A 256 4.56 -22.77 -9.67
C THR A 256 4.88 -24.02 -8.84
N ARG A 257 5.55 -23.86 -7.70
CA ARG A 257 5.91 -24.95 -6.79
C ARG A 257 4.88 -25.17 -5.68
N ARG A 258 3.81 -24.37 -5.61
CA ARG A 258 2.79 -24.40 -4.55
C ARG A 258 1.37 -24.38 -5.10
#